data_AF-A0A7J2YKX5-F1
#
_entry.id   AF-A0A7J2YKX5-F1
#
_cell.length_a   1.000
_cell.length_b   1.000
_cell.length_c   1.000
_cell.angle_alpha   90.00
_cell.angle_beta   90.00
_cell.angle_gamma   90.00
#
_symmetry.space_group_name_H-M   'P 1'
#
loop_
_entity.id
_entity.type
_entity.pdbx_description
1 polymer ?
#
loop_
_entity_poly.entity_id
_entity_poly.type
_entity_poly.pdbx_seq_one_letter_code
_entity_poly.pdbx_strand_id
1 'polypeptide(L)'
;MSCAYAIIISSMRIRIRAFATIREAIGTGQTDLEIPDDTDVEGLIKLLTQKFGEQFSRLVLAGEGKLAPYVKFLVNGREIDYLDGMRTKLKNMDEVAIIPPVAGG
;
A
#
# COMPACT_ATOMS: atom_id res chain seq x y z
N MET A 1 16.91 -13.43 -24.65
CA MET A 1 15.50 -13.88 -24.51
C MET A 1 14.93 -13.17 -23.29
N SER A 2 13.81 -12.45 -23.29
CA SER A 2 12.75 -12.31 -24.28
C SER A 2 12.34 -10.84 -24.36
N CYS A 3 12.05 -10.43 -25.58
CA CYS A 3 11.39 -9.18 -25.93
C CYS A 3 9.94 -9.22 -25.43
N ALA A 4 9.35 -8.02 -25.32
CA ALA A 4 7.91 -7.73 -25.35
C ALA A 4 7.11 -7.98 -24.07
N TYR A 5 6.91 -6.90 -23.28
CA TYR A 5 5.57 -6.41 -22.93
C TYR A 5 5.64 -4.98 -22.36
N ALA A 6 6.20 -4.04 -23.12
CA ALA A 6 5.92 -2.63 -22.88
C ALA A 6 4.51 -2.33 -23.42
N ILE A 7 3.48 -2.86 -22.74
CA ILE A 7 2.21 -2.13 -22.71
C ILE A 7 2.60 -0.76 -22.15
N ILE A 8 2.15 0.31 -22.79
CA ILE A 8 2.20 1.65 -22.19
C ILE A 8 1.25 1.60 -20.99
N ILE A 9 1.73 1.02 -19.89
CA ILE A 9 1.09 1.15 -18.59
C ILE A 9 1.49 2.56 -18.20
N SER A 10 0.61 3.52 -18.43
CA SER A 10 0.76 4.83 -17.81
C SER A 10 0.96 4.57 -16.32
N SER A 11 2.06 5.08 -15.77
CA SER A 11 2.46 4.86 -14.39
C SER A 11 2.42 6.16 -13.63
N MET A 12 1.94 6.09 -12.38
CA MET A 12 1.93 7.20 -11.45
C MET A 12 2.89 6.91 -10.30
N ARG A 13 3.49 7.98 -9.78
CA ARG A 13 4.38 7.91 -8.62
C ARG A 13 3.57 8.20 -7.37
N ILE A 14 3.63 7.32 -6.38
CA ILE A 14 3.05 7.56 -5.06
C ILE A 14 4.13 7.44 -3.99
N ARG A 15 3.88 8.03 -2.82
CA ARG A 15 4.75 7.94 -1.66
C ARG A 15 4.14 7.03 -0.61
N ILE A 16 4.86 6.00 -0.20
CA ILE A 16 4.48 5.14 0.92
C ILE A 16 5.19 5.62 2.18
N ARG A 17 4.43 5.76 3.27
CA ARG A 17 4.96 5.98 4.61
C ARG A 17 4.57 4.83 5.53
N ALA A 18 5.59 4.23 6.14
CA ALA A 18 5.45 3.06 6.99
C ALA A 18 5.90 3.39 8.41
N PHE A 19 5.18 2.83 9.39
CA PHE A 19 5.42 3.08 10.80
C PHE A 19 5.64 1.77 11.57
N ALA A 20 6.39 1.85 12.67
CA ALA A 20 6.68 0.74 13.60
C ALA A 20 6.96 -0.60 12.88
N THR A 21 6.19 -1.65 13.17
CA THR A 21 6.38 -3.00 12.61
C THR A 21 6.24 -3.05 11.08
N ILE A 22 5.45 -2.15 10.48
CA ILE A 22 5.35 -2.05 9.02
C ILE A 22 6.64 -1.49 8.42
N ARG A 23 7.26 -0.51 9.09
CA ARG A 23 8.57 0.04 8.70
C ARG A 23 9.65 -1.05 8.75
N GLU A 24 9.63 -1.90 9.77
CA GLU A 24 10.56 -3.03 9.89
C GLU A 24 10.37 -4.04 8.75
N ALA A 25 9.13 -4.34 8.38
CA ALA A 25 8.82 -5.25 7.28
C ALA A 25 9.21 -4.69 5.90
N ILE A 26 9.09 -3.38 5.70
CA ILE A 26 9.45 -2.70 4.45
C ILE A 26 10.95 -2.33 4.40
N GLY A 27 11.62 -2.26 5.54
CA GLY A 27 13.03 -1.85 5.68
C GLY A 27 13.27 -0.34 5.62
N THR A 28 12.26 0.46 5.29
CA THR A 28 12.31 1.93 5.27
C THR A 28 11.02 2.54 5.77
N GLY A 29 11.12 3.72 6.40
CA GLY A 29 9.94 4.48 6.84
C GLY A 29 9.26 5.24 5.71
N GLN A 30 9.95 5.45 4.58
CA GLN A 30 9.41 6.13 3.41
C GLN A 30 10.02 5.58 2.12
N THR A 31 9.21 5.36 1.10
CA THR A 31 9.66 4.98 -0.25
C THR A 31 8.67 5.50 -1.29
N ASP A 32 9.19 5.93 -2.44
CA ASP A 32 8.33 6.25 -3.58
C ASP A 32 8.21 5.02 -4.49
N LEU A 33 7.01 4.77 -5.03
CA LEU A 33 6.72 3.66 -5.92
C LEU A 33 6.09 4.18 -7.21
N GLU A 34 6.51 3.61 -8.34
CA GLU A 34 5.77 3.71 -9.59
C GLU A 34 4.78 2.54 -9.67
N ILE A 35 3.50 2.87 -9.82
CA ILE A 35 2.40 1.92 -9.90
C ILE A 35 1.55 2.23 -11.14
N PRO A 36 0.78 1.27 -11.68
CA PRO A 36 -0.12 1.53 -12.79
C PRO A 36 -1.10 2.66 -12.47
N ASP A 37 -1.45 3.45 -13.48
CA ASP A 37 -2.56 4.38 -13.41
C ASP A 37 -3.87 3.63 -13.06
N ASP A 38 -4.84 4.35 -12.51
CA ASP A 38 -6.13 3.82 -12.03
C ASP A 38 -6.05 2.77 -10.89
N THR A 39 -4.87 2.59 -10.29
CA THR A 39 -4.70 1.76 -9.09
C THR A 39 -5.47 2.36 -7.90
N ASP A 40 -6.23 1.52 -7.21
CA ASP A 40 -6.84 1.81 -5.92
C ASP A 40 -6.03 1.19 -4.77
N VAL A 41 -6.48 1.43 -3.54
CA VAL A 41 -5.82 0.93 -2.34
C VAL A 41 -5.70 -0.59 -2.33
N GLU A 42 -6.71 -1.33 -2.82
CA GLU A 42 -6.64 -2.79 -2.94
C GLU A 42 -5.53 -3.23 -3.89
N GLY A 43 -5.46 -2.62 -5.08
CA GLY A 43 -4.39 -2.85 -6.05
C GLY A 43 -3.01 -2.53 -5.46
N LEU A 44 -2.89 -1.43 -4.73
CA LEU A 44 -1.67 -1.06 -4.03
C LEU A 44 -1.25 -2.13 -3.01
N ILE A 45 -2.16 -2.61 -2.17
CA ILE A 45 -1.86 -3.65 -1.17
C ILE A 45 -1.35 -4.92 -1.85
N LYS A 46 -1.96 -5.32 -2.98
CA LYS A 46 -1.48 -6.48 -3.76
C LYS A 46 -0.05 -6.26 -4.27
N LEU A 47 0.26 -5.09 -4.81
CA LEU A 47 1.62 -4.75 -5.26
C LEU A 47 2.63 -4.76 -4.11
N LEU A 48 2.26 -4.21 -2.94
CA LEU A 48 3.12 -4.18 -1.77
C LEU A 48 3.38 -5.56 -1.19
N THR A 49 2.37 -6.44 -1.14
CA THR A 49 2.53 -7.83 -0.67
C THR A 49 3.39 -8.66 -1.63
N GLN A 50 3.29 -8.44 -2.93
CA GLN A 50 4.20 -9.04 -3.92
C GLN A 50 5.63 -8.53 -3.76
N LYS A 51 5.81 -7.23 -3.49
CA LYS A 51 7.14 -6.59 -3.37
C LYS A 51 7.86 -6.93 -2.07
N PHE A 52 7.17 -6.88 -0.93
CA PHE A 52 7.76 -7.06 0.41
C PHE A 52 7.54 -8.46 1.01
N GLY A 53 6.78 -9.31 0.32
CA GLY A 53 6.61 -10.71 0.67
C GLY A 53 5.73 -10.95 1.89
N GLU A 54 5.81 -12.18 2.41
CA GLU A 54 4.89 -12.66 3.45
C GLU A 54 4.93 -11.86 4.75
N GLN A 55 6.09 -11.33 5.14
CA GLN A 55 6.21 -10.59 6.41
C GLN A 55 5.30 -9.36 6.41
N PHE A 56 5.30 -8.59 5.31
CA PHE A 56 4.38 -7.47 5.15
C PHE A 56 2.93 -7.95 5.00
N SER A 57 2.71 -9.00 4.20
CA SER A 57 1.38 -9.59 3.98
C SER A 57 0.67 -9.96 5.29
N ARG A 58 1.36 -10.65 6.20
CA ARG A 58 0.82 -11.04 7.51
C ARG A 58 0.46 -9.86 8.42
N LEU A 59 1.10 -8.71 8.22
CA LEU A 59 0.81 -7.52 9.02
C LEU A 59 -0.45 -6.82 8.53
N VAL A 60 -0.64 -6.73 7.20
CA VAL A 60 -1.71 -5.92 6.60
C VAL A 60 -2.93 -6.72 6.14
N LEU A 61 -2.82 -8.05 5.98
CA LEU A 61 -3.92 -8.92 5.57
C LEU A 61 -4.31 -9.90 6.69
N ALA A 62 -5.60 -10.24 6.72
CA ALA A 62 -6.16 -11.34 7.49
C ALA A 62 -6.26 -12.63 6.64
N GLY A 63 -6.61 -13.75 7.27
CA GLY A 63 -6.61 -15.11 6.65
C GLY A 63 -7.50 -15.32 5.42
N GLU A 64 -8.34 -14.35 5.05
CA GLU A 64 -9.19 -14.38 3.85
C GLU A 64 -8.74 -13.39 2.76
N GLY A 65 -7.53 -12.83 2.86
CA GLY A 65 -7.06 -11.77 1.95
C GLY A 65 -7.76 -10.42 2.18
N LYS A 66 -8.58 -10.31 3.23
CA LYS A 66 -9.19 -9.07 3.71
C LYS A 66 -8.14 -8.23 4.42
N LEU A 67 -8.35 -6.92 4.46
CA LEU A 67 -7.51 -6.01 5.25
C LEU A 67 -7.57 -6.40 6.74
N ALA A 68 -6.42 -6.42 7.39
CA ALA A 68 -6.35 -6.62 8.83
C ALA A 68 -7.07 -5.45 9.54
N PRO A 69 -8.08 -5.71 10.41
CA PRO A 69 -8.98 -4.68 10.93
C PRO A 69 -8.28 -3.65 11.84
N TYR A 70 -7.07 -3.96 12.28
CA TYR A 70 -6.26 -3.13 13.17
C TYR A 70 -5.19 -2.31 12.44
N VAL A 71 -5.01 -2.50 11.13
CA VAL A 71 -4.10 -1.70 10.32
C VAL A 71 -4.88 -0.63 9.59
N LYS A 72 -4.43 0.63 9.73
CA LYS A 72 -5.04 1.78 9.07
C LYS A 72 -4.25 2.16 7.83
N PHE A 73 -4.98 2.42 6.75
CA PHE A 73 -4.46 3.01 5.53
C PHE A 73 -5.01 4.43 5.42
N LEU A 74 -4.12 5.39 5.23
CA LEU A 74 -4.48 6.80 5.06
C LEU A 74 -3.99 7.27 3.70
N VAL A 75 -4.87 7.89 2.91
CA VAL A 75 -4.51 8.60 1.68
C VAL A 75 -4.51 10.09 1.99
N ASN A 76 -3.34 10.73 1.83
CA ASN A 76 -3.13 12.15 2.15
C ASN A 76 -3.64 12.55 3.54
N GLY A 77 -3.39 11.69 4.53
CA GLY A 77 -3.78 11.93 5.93
C GLY A 77 -5.23 11.60 6.29
N ARG A 78 -6.04 11.08 5.35
CA ARG A 78 -7.43 10.65 5.62
C ARG A 78 -7.55 9.13 5.54
N GLU A 79 -8.11 8.50 6.57
CA GLU A 79 -8.33 7.04 6.59
C GLU A 79 -9.28 6.65 5.45
N ILE A 80 -8.97 5.52 4.80
CA ILE A 80 -9.73 5.03 3.64
C ILE A 80 -11.20 4.73 3.99
N ASP A 81 -11.50 4.41 5.24
CA ASP A 81 -12.87 4.17 5.72
C ASP A 81 -13.75 5.43 5.67
N TYR A 82 -13.13 6.62 5.66
CA TYR A 82 -13.82 7.89 5.41
C TYR A 82 -13.76 8.33 3.95
N LEU A 83 -13.27 7.48 3.05
CA LEU A 83 -13.20 7.65 1.61
C LEU A 83 -14.06 6.57 0.93
N ASP A 84 -13.50 5.81 -0.02
CA ASP A 84 -14.17 4.69 -0.70
C ASP A 84 -13.56 3.34 -0.29
N GLY A 85 -13.02 3.26 0.94
CA GLY A 85 -12.36 2.08 1.49
C GLY A 85 -11.25 1.56 0.59
N MET A 86 -11.20 0.24 0.39
CA MET A 86 -10.27 -0.46 -0.50
C MET A 86 -10.35 0.02 -1.96
N ARG A 87 -11.47 0.62 -2.39
CA ARG A 87 -11.69 1.13 -3.76
C ARG A 87 -11.25 2.58 -3.94
N THR A 88 -10.77 3.23 -2.88
CA THR A 88 -10.23 4.59 -2.95
C THR A 88 -9.17 4.67 -4.05
N LYS A 89 -9.46 5.46 -5.09
CA LYS A 89 -8.55 5.67 -6.21
C LYS A 89 -7.37 6.54 -5.81
N LEU A 90 -6.18 6.10 -6.16
CA LEU A 90 -4.94 6.83 -5.94
C LEU A 90 -4.64 7.73 -7.13
N LYS A 91 -3.94 8.81 -6.87
CA LYS A 91 -3.48 9.77 -7.87
C LYS A 91 -1.97 9.91 -7.82
N ASN A 92 -1.41 10.42 -8.91
CA ASN A 92 -0.02 10.77 -8.96
C ASN A 92 0.33 11.76 -7.84
N MET A 93 1.46 11.49 -7.18
CA MET A 93 2.01 12.17 -6.01
C MET A 93 1.23 11.98 -4.70
N ASP A 94 0.22 11.10 -4.64
CA ASP A 94 -0.46 10.81 -3.38
C ASP A 94 0.50 10.17 -2.36
N GLU A 95 0.28 10.54 -1.10
CA GLU A 95 0.92 9.89 0.04
C GLU A 95 -0.03 8.85 0.65
N VAL A 96 0.45 7.62 0.79
CA VAL A 96 -0.25 6.53 1.48
C VAL A 96 0.52 6.15 2.74
N ALA A 97 -0.07 6.40 3.90
CA ALA A 97 0.47 6.01 5.19
C ALA A 97 -0.16 4.69 5.68
N ILE A 98 0.69 3.76 6.13
CA ILE A 98 0.29 2.46 6.66
C ILE A 98 0.63 2.42 8.15
N ILE A 99 -0.39 2.48 8.98
CA ILE A 99 -0.26 2.63 10.43
C ILE A 99 -0.67 1.30 11.08
N PRO A 100 0.26 0.58 11.74
CA PRO A 100 -0.09 -0.61 12.51
C PRO A 100 -0.92 -0.24 13.74
N PRO A 101 -1.53 -1.22 14.44
CA PRO A 101 -2.23 -0.96 15.69
C PRO A 101 -1.32 -0.20 16.65
N VAL A 102 -1.82 0.92 17.15
CA VAL A 102 -1.13 1.69 18.17
C VAL A 102 -1.25 0.91 19.48
N ALA A 103 -0.14 0.35 19.96
CA ALA A 103 -0.05 -0.07 21.35
C ALA A 103 -0.07 1.21 22.20
N GLY A 104 -1.26 1.56 22.70
CA GLY A 104 -1.38 2.64 23.68
C GLY A 104 -0.54 2.30 24.91
N GLY A 105 0.28 3.25 25.34
CA GLY A 105 0.83 3.29 26.70
C GLY A 105 -0.22 3.78 27.68
#